data_AF-A0A494JC35-F1
#
_entry.id   AF-A0A494JC35-F1
#
_cell.length_a   1.000
_cell.length_b   1.000
_cell.length_c   1.000
_cell.angle_alpha   90.00
_cell.angle_beta   90.00
_cell.angle_gamma   90.00
#
_symmetry.space_group_name_H-M   'P 1'
#
loop_
_entity.id
_entity.type
_entity.pdbx_description
1 polymer ?
#
loop_
_entity_poly.entity_id
_entity_poly.type
_entity_poly.pdbx_seq_one_letter_code
_entity_poly.pdbx_strand_id
1 'polypeptide(L)'
;MAIYTKDNPVGIDAIIHTAQKNLFEKLSQKWGNDIDAYPRCYVIEREDDNGVYRSIEHYKGNNEYTGTLITSEGNKLFFLAENEFKRVSNTSFETKVDTFFILDLRTVYKDINHRSDAEVINDIYKVLNSCFKFYPVRIITDYRDVFNSFNYRFDNIQPYLILKIESKVVFDTNQQVC
;
A
#
# COMPACT_ATOMS: atom_id res chain seq x y z
N MET A 1 -3.56 -2.00 15.95
CA MET A 1 -2.23 -1.77 15.35
C MET A 1 -1.57 -3.09 15.05
N ALA A 2 -1.36 -3.41 13.77
CA ALA A 2 -0.53 -4.53 13.37
C ALA A 2 0.32 -4.17 12.14
N ILE A 3 1.62 -4.44 12.24
CA ILE A 3 2.46 -4.61 11.07
C ILE A 3 2.42 -6.09 10.68
N TYR A 4 1.84 -6.39 9.53
CA TYR A 4 1.81 -7.75 9.00
C TYR A 4 3.05 -7.94 8.13
N THR A 5 3.97 -8.81 8.53
CA THR A 5 5.21 -9.04 7.78
C THR A 5 5.18 -10.37 7.06
N LYS A 6 5.86 -10.44 5.92
CA LYS A 6 6.14 -11.71 5.25
C LYS A 6 7.38 -12.35 5.89
N ASP A 7 7.31 -13.65 6.17
CA ASP A 7 8.47 -14.43 6.63
C ASP A 7 9.49 -14.60 5.50
N ASN A 8 10.77 -14.36 5.81
CA ASN A 8 11.91 -14.49 4.90
C ASN A 8 11.66 -13.82 3.52
N PRO A 9 11.43 -12.49 3.47
CA PRO A 9 11.12 -11.80 2.24
C PRO A 9 12.31 -11.82 1.28
N VAL A 10 12.05 -12.13 0.01
CA VAL A 10 13.06 -12.25 -1.06
C VAL A 10 12.72 -11.36 -2.25
N GLY A 11 13.74 -10.90 -2.97
CA GLY A 11 13.58 -10.11 -4.19
C GLY A 11 12.81 -8.82 -3.94
N ILE A 12 11.72 -8.61 -4.69
CA ILE A 12 10.88 -7.42 -4.54
C ILE A 12 10.23 -7.35 -3.15
N ASP A 13 9.90 -8.49 -2.54
CA ASP A 13 9.26 -8.51 -1.22
C ASP A 13 10.21 -7.99 -0.14
N ALA A 14 11.51 -8.17 -0.29
CA ALA A 14 12.53 -7.62 0.61
C ALA A 14 12.57 -6.08 0.55
N ILE A 15 12.42 -5.53 -0.65
CA ILE A 15 12.33 -4.08 -0.88
C ILE A 15 11.02 -3.52 -0.30
N ILE A 16 9.89 -4.18 -0.58
CA ILE A 16 8.58 -3.82 -0.03
C ILE A 16 8.59 -3.89 1.50
N HIS A 17 9.16 -4.92 2.10
CA HIS A 17 9.25 -5.08 3.55
C HIS A 17 10.01 -3.92 4.22
N THR A 18 11.11 -3.49 3.61
CA THR A 18 11.89 -2.34 4.10
C THR A 18 11.07 -1.04 4.01
N ALA A 19 10.40 -0.82 2.88
CA ALA A 19 9.55 0.35 2.69
C ALA A 19 8.33 0.35 3.63
N GLN A 20 7.70 -0.81 3.83
CA GLN A 20 6.59 -1.01 4.76
C GLN A 20 6.99 -0.64 6.19
N LYS A 21 8.12 -1.16 6.68
CA LYS A 21 8.63 -0.81 8.02
C LYS A 21 8.89 0.69 8.15
N ASN A 22 9.59 1.28 7.17
CA ASN A 22 9.90 2.71 7.19
C ASN A 22 8.64 3.59 7.18
N LEU A 23 7.64 3.25 6.35
CA LEU A 23 6.36 3.95 6.29
C LEU A 23 5.61 3.80 7.60
N PHE A 24 5.46 2.56 8.10
CA PHE A 24 4.77 2.29 9.34
C PHE A 24 5.40 3.05 10.51
N GLU A 25 6.72 2.94 10.71
CA GLU A 25 7.42 3.59 11.82
C GLU A 25 7.33 5.11 11.76
N LYS A 26 7.70 5.72 10.62
CA LYS A 26 7.76 7.19 10.51
C LYS A 26 6.38 7.83 10.53
N LEU A 27 5.39 7.22 9.89
CA LEU A 27 4.03 7.78 9.84
C LEU A 27 3.29 7.57 11.16
N SER A 28 3.43 6.39 11.80
CA SER A 28 2.83 6.16 13.12
C SER A 28 3.44 7.08 14.18
N GLN A 29 4.76 7.28 14.15
CA GLN A 29 5.43 8.23 15.04
C GLN A 29 4.92 9.67 14.82
N LYS A 30 4.77 10.08 13.56
CA LYS A 30 4.40 11.45 13.22
C LYS A 30 2.94 11.76 13.52
N TRP A 31 2.03 10.84 13.21
CA TRP A 31 0.59 11.05 13.36
C TRP A 31 0.08 10.63 14.74
N GLY A 32 0.83 9.83 15.48
CA GLY A 32 0.41 9.32 16.79
C GLY A 32 -0.85 8.45 16.70
N ASN A 33 -1.01 7.73 15.58
CA ASN A 33 -2.17 6.86 15.32
C ASN A 33 -1.77 5.50 14.81
N ASP A 34 -2.72 4.57 14.94
CA ASP A 34 -2.62 3.22 14.45
C ASP A 34 -2.88 3.19 12.94
N ILE A 35 -1.90 2.72 12.19
CA ILE A 35 -2.02 2.34 10.77
C ILE A 35 -1.75 0.85 10.69
N ASP A 36 -2.67 0.08 10.12
CA ASP A 36 -2.38 -1.31 9.81
C ASP A 36 -1.58 -1.37 8.50
N ALA A 37 -0.37 -1.89 8.59
CA ALA A 37 0.55 -1.97 7.45
C ALA A 37 0.63 -3.42 6.98
N TYR A 38 0.21 -3.67 5.75
CA TYR A 38 0.25 -4.97 5.10
C TYR A 38 1.44 -5.02 4.12
N PRO A 39 2.03 -6.21 3.90
CA PRO A 39 3.13 -6.39 2.96
C PRO A 39 2.55 -6.42 1.53
N ARG A 40 3.28 -7.03 0.59
CA ARG A 40 2.73 -7.27 -0.76
C ARG A 40 1.42 -8.06 -0.69
N CYS A 41 0.37 -7.45 -1.21
CA CYS A 41 -0.96 -8.05 -1.34
C CYS A 41 -1.17 -8.57 -2.76
N TYR A 42 -2.29 -9.27 -2.97
CA TYR A 42 -2.59 -9.95 -4.22
C TYR A 42 -3.98 -9.60 -4.71
N VAL A 43 -4.13 -9.55 -6.03
CA VAL A 43 -5.44 -9.42 -6.65
C VAL A 43 -6.07 -10.80 -6.75
N ILE A 44 -7.22 -10.98 -6.11
CA ILE A 44 -7.97 -12.23 -6.08
C ILE A 44 -9.34 -12.02 -6.75
N GLU A 45 -9.67 -12.90 -7.68
CA GLU A 45 -11.02 -13.02 -8.23
C GLU A 45 -11.90 -13.80 -7.25
N ARG A 46 -13.04 -13.21 -6.93
CA ARG A 46 -14.05 -13.74 -6.02
C ARG A 46 -15.39 -13.72 -6.75
N GLU A 47 -16.32 -14.54 -6.27
CA GLU A 47 -17.68 -14.61 -6.81
C GLU A 47 -18.66 -14.42 -5.65
N ASP A 48 -19.61 -13.50 -5.82
CA ASP A 48 -20.78 -13.35 -4.94
C ASP A 48 -22.08 -13.40 -5.77
N ASP A 49 -23.21 -13.17 -5.11
CA ASP A 49 -24.53 -13.17 -5.77
C ASP A 49 -24.65 -12.12 -6.90
N ASN A 50 -23.73 -11.15 -6.98
CA ASN A 50 -23.67 -10.12 -8.02
C ASN A 50 -22.63 -10.42 -9.12
N GLY A 51 -22.00 -11.60 -9.08
CA GLY A 51 -21.05 -12.08 -10.07
C GLY A 51 -19.58 -12.03 -9.63
N VAL A 52 -18.68 -12.13 -10.61
CA VAL A 52 -17.23 -12.15 -10.38
C VAL A 52 -16.72 -10.73 -10.12
N TYR A 53 -15.95 -10.55 -9.05
CA TYR A 53 -15.32 -9.29 -8.69
C TYR A 53 -13.85 -9.48 -8.32
N ARG A 54 -13.06 -8.42 -8.52
CA ARG A 54 -11.64 -8.38 -8.16
C ARG A 54 -11.46 -7.67 -6.82
N SER A 55 -10.68 -8.27 -5.94
CA SER A 55 -10.37 -7.79 -4.60
C SER A 55 -8.86 -7.71 -4.39
N ILE A 56 -8.41 -6.87 -3.46
CA ILE A 56 -7.02 -6.83 -3.01
C ILE A 56 -6.97 -7.46 -1.62
N GLU A 57 -6.24 -8.57 -1.48
CA GLU A 57 -6.20 -9.32 -0.23
C GLU A 57 -4.77 -9.62 0.23
N HIS A 58 -4.56 -9.65 1.54
CA HIS A 58 -3.32 -10.10 2.15
C HIS A 58 -3.36 -11.61 2.43
N TYR A 59 -2.28 -12.30 2.09
CA TYR A 59 -2.13 -13.74 2.35
C TYR A 59 -1.75 -13.99 3.81
N LYS A 60 -2.53 -14.80 4.53
CA LYS A 60 -2.33 -15.10 5.96
C LYS A 60 -1.55 -16.40 6.22
N GLY A 61 -1.26 -17.19 5.16
CA GLY A 61 -0.75 -18.55 5.30
C GLY A 61 -1.84 -19.60 5.05
N ASN A 62 -1.43 -20.85 4.82
CA ASN A 62 -2.33 -22.00 4.63
C ASN A 62 -3.46 -21.80 3.60
N ASN A 63 -3.17 -21.14 2.47
CA ASN A 63 -4.18 -20.80 1.44
C ASN A 63 -5.30 -19.86 1.94
N GLU A 64 -5.11 -19.18 3.08
CA GLU A 64 -6.05 -18.21 3.61
C GLU A 64 -5.65 -16.77 3.29
N TYR A 65 -6.66 -15.92 3.15
CA TYR A 65 -6.51 -14.49 2.88
C TYR A 65 -7.38 -13.66 3.82
N THR A 66 -7.07 -12.38 3.98
CA THR A 66 -7.77 -11.45 4.88
C THR A 66 -9.17 -11.06 4.41
N GLY A 67 -9.55 -11.40 3.17
CA GLY A 67 -10.63 -10.71 2.48
C GLY A 67 -10.16 -9.34 1.97
N THR A 68 -11.09 -8.60 1.33
CA THR A 68 -10.77 -7.33 0.68
C THR A 68 -10.23 -6.28 1.67
N LEU A 69 -9.08 -5.70 1.34
CA LEU A 69 -8.49 -4.58 2.06
C LEU A 69 -9.05 -3.23 1.63
N ILE A 70 -9.79 -3.20 0.52
CA ILE A 70 -10.46 -1.99 0.03
C ILE A 70 -11.71 -1.78 0.88
N THR A 71 -11.51 -1.32 2.12
CA THR A 71 -12.55 -0.99 3.10
C THR A 71 -12.22 0.30 3.84
N SER A 72 -13.25 1.06 4.21
CA SER A 72 -13.11 2.30 5.01
C SER A 72 -12.80 2.03 6.49
N GLU A 73 -12.80 0.78 6.94
CA GLU A 73 -12.59 0.44 8.35
C GLU A 73 -11.11 0.54 8.75
N GLY A 74 -10.76 1.54 9.55
CA GLY A 74 -9.38 1.71 10.03
C GLY A 74 -8.41 2.24 8.97
N ASN A 75 -7.28 2.75 9.44
CA ASN A 75 -6.22 3.28 8.60
C ASN A 75 -5.39 2.11 8.05
N LYS A 76 -5.18 2.06 6.74
CA LYS A 76 -4.45 0.98 6.08
C LYS A 76 -3.38 1.50 5.13
N LEU A 77 -2.29 0.75 5.08
CA LEU A 77 -1.23 0.82 4.07
C LEU A 77 -1.02 -0.58 3.49
N PHE A 78 -1.00 -0.72 2.17
CA PHE A 78 -0.68 -1.98 1.50
C PHE A 78 -0.05 -1.76 0.12
N PHE A 79 0.53 -2.82 -0.45
CA PHE A 79 1.26 -2.76 -1.71
C PHE A 79 0.68 -3.73 -2.74
N LEU A 80 0.63 -3.33 -4.01
CA LEU A 80 0.47 -4.22 -5.15
C LEU A 80 1.69 -4.10 -6.05
N ALA A 81 2.27 -5.23 -6.45
CA ALA A 81 3.30 -5.27 -7.47
C ALA A 81 2.72 -5.81 -8.77
N GLU A 82 3.25 -5.35 -9.90
CA GLU A 82 2.98 -5.99 -11.19
C GLU A 82 3.64 -7.37 -11.28
N ASN A 83 3.09 -8.23 -12.14
CA ASN A 83 3.62 -9.56 -12.40
C ASN A 83 4.69 -9.55 -13.51
N GLU A 84 4.96 -8.39 -14.11
CA GLU A 84 5.94 -8.22 -15.17
C GLU A 84 7.21 -7.54 -14.64
N PHE A 85 8.35 -8.12 -14.99
CA PHE A 85 9.66 -7.62 -14.55
C PHE A 85 10.53 -7.31 -15.76
N LYS A 86 11.05 -6.09 -15.82
CA LYS A 86 12.01 -5.67 -16.83
C LYS A 86 13.41 -5.85 -16.29
N ARG A 87 14.25 -6.63 -16.96
CA ARG A 87 15.68 -6.73 -16.60
C ARG A 87 16.37 -5.38 -16.82
N VAL A 88 17.05 -4.87 -15.80
CA VAL A 88 17.84 -3.62 -15.89
C VAL A 88 19.34 -3.85 -15.82
N SER A 89 19.77 -4.96 -15.21
CA SER A 89 21.18 -5.37 -15.14
C SER A 89 21.32 -6.89 -15.15
N ASN A 90 22.53 -7.40 -14.95
CA ASN A 90 22.74 -8.84 -14.86
C ASN A 90 22.00 -9.49 -13.69
N THR A 91 21.85 -8.78 -12.58
CA THR A 91 21.26 -9.27 -11.32
C THR A 91 19.97 -8.56 -10.91
N SER A 92 19.67 -7.43 -11.55
CA SER A 92 18.60 -6.52 -11.13
C SER A 92 17.45 -6.46 -12.15
N PHE A 93 16.25 -6.31 -11.61
CA PHE A 93 15.00 -6.14 -12.33
C PHE A 93 14.28 -4.89 -11.84
N GLU A 94 13.44 -4.33 -12.70
CA GLU A 94 12.55 -3.21 -12.44
C GLU A 94 11.10 -3.64 -12.65
N THR A 95 10.20 -3.16 -11.80
CA THR A 95 8.75 -3.28 -11.99
C THR A 95 8.02 -2.11 -11.33
N LYS A 96 6.71 -2.04 -11.53
CA LYS A 96 5.85 -1.08 -10.86
C LYS A 96 5.32 -1.67 -9.56
N VAL A 97 5.35 -0.85 -8.50
CA VAL A 97 4.69 -1.13 -7.23
C VAL A 97 3.79 0.05 -6.90
N ASP A 98 2.50 -0.26 -6.75
CA ASP A 98 1.49 0.67 -6.27
C ASP A 98 1.41 0.56 -4.74
N THR A 99 1.58 1.70 -4.06
CA THR A 99 1.42 1.82 -2.61
C THR A 99 0.09 2.50 -2.32
N PHE A 100 -0.80 1.82 -1.60
CA PHE A 100 -2.15 2.30 -1.30
C PHE A 100 -2.24 2.75 0.14
N PHE A 101 -3.02 3.81 0.35
CA PHE A 101 -3.41 4.35 1.64
C PHE A 101 -4.92 4.55 1.67
N ILE A 102 -5.54 4.09 2.75
CA ILE A 102 -6.92 4.40 3.11
C ILE A 102 -6.86 4.94 4.54
N LEU A 103 -7.07 6.24 4.71
CA LEU A 103 -6.80 6.93 5.97
C LEU A 103 -8.00 7.77 6.40
N ASP A 104 -8.40 7.68 7.68
CA ASP A 104 -9.34 8.60 8.31
C ASP A 104 -8.61 9.86 8.79
N LEU A 105 -8.81 10.99 8.10
CA LEU A 105 -8.09 12.23 8.39
C LEU A 105 -8.37 12.78 9.80
N ARG A 106 -9.55 12.49 10.38
CA ARG A 106 -9.88 12.88 11.77
C ARG A 106 -8.95 12.24 12.77
N THR A 107 -8.48 11.03 12.46
CA THR A 107 -7.55 10.32 13.32
C THR A 107 -6.15 10.86 13.08
N VAL A 108 -5.71 10.92 11.82
CA VAL A 108 -4.34 11.29 11.41
C VAL A 108 -3.90 12.65 11.93
N TYR A 109 -4.74 13.68 11.81
CA TYR A 109 -4.50 15.02 12.33
C TYR A 109 -5.68 15.49 13.18
N LYS A 110 -5.59 15.27 14.50
CA LYS A 110 -6.67 15.58 15.45
C LYS A 110 -6.89 17.07 15.66
N ASP A 111 -5.84 17.87 15.52
CA ASP A 111 -5.82 19.30 15.89
C ASP A 111 -5.89 20.25 14.70
N ILE A 112 -6.13 19.75 13.48
CA ILE A 112 -6.21 20.57 12.28
C ILE A 112 -7.67 20.94 11.99
N ASN A 113 -7.93 22.25 11.88
CA ASN A 113 -9.27 22.81 11.62
C ASN A 113 -9.65 22.84 10.12
N HIS A 114 -8.76 22.38 9.24
CA HIS A 114 -8.98 22.24 7.80
C HIS A 114 -8.79 20.80 7.35
N ARG A 115 -9.17 20.53 6.11
CA ARG A 115 -8.95 19.23 5.48
C ARG A 115 -7.46 19.05 5.14
N SER A 116 -6.79 18.11 5.81
CA SER A 116 -5.31 17.98 5.85
C SER A 116 -4.70 17.07 4.77
N ASP A 117 -5.32 16.96 3.60
CA ASP A 117 -4.91 16.01 2.55
C ASP A 117 -3.47 16.27 2.08
N ALA A 118 -3.11 17.54 1.86
CA ALA A 118 -1.81 17.91 1.30
C ALA A 118 -0.67 17.60 2.28
N GLU A 119 -0.88 17.82 3.58
CA GLU A 119 0.05 17.50 4.64
C GLU A 119 0.29 15.99 4.72
N VAL A 120 -0.78 15.20 4.71
CA VAL A 120 -0.70 13.73 4.73
C VAL A 120 0.01 13.20 3.48
N ILE A 121 -0.32 13.70 2.29
CA ILE A 121 0.32 13.30 1.03
C ILE A 121 1.82 13.64 1.06
N ASN A 122 2.19 14.83 1.52
CA ASN A 122 3.58 15.26 1.61
C ASN A 122 4.39 14.39 2.59
N ASP A 123 3.80 14.01 3.72
CA ASP A 123 4.43 13.13 4.69
C ASP A 123 4.70 11.74 4.11
N ILE A 124 3.69 11.14 3.49
CA ILE A 124 3.81 9.85 2.83
C ILE A 124 4.86 9.90 1.73
N TYR A 125 4.80 10.91 0.86
CA TYR A 125 5.74 11.06 -0.26
C TYR A 125 7.17 11.18 0.23
N LYS A 126 7.45 12.01 1.25
CA LYS A 126 8.79 12.16 1.81
C LYS A 126 9.35 10.85 2.35
N VAL A 127 8.53 10.07 3.05
CA VAL A 127 8.96 8.77 3.58
C VAL A 127 9.22 7.79 2.44
N LEU A 128 8.28 7.64 1.50
CA LEU A 128 8.42 6.70 0.40
C LEU A 128 9.59 7.06 -0.53
N ASN A 129 9.79 8.34 -0.84
CA ASN A 129 10.91 8.83 -1.64
C ASN A 129 12.27 8.67 -0.93
N SER A 130 12.28 8.49 0.40
CA SER A 130 13.49 8.16 1.15
C SER A 130 13.80 6.65 1.18
N CYS A 131 12.87 5.81 0.72
CA CYS A 131 13.07 4.36 0.72
C CYS A 131 13.99 3.96 -0.44
N PHE A 132 15.03 3.20 -0.11
CA PHE A 132 16.01 2.73 -1.09
C PHE A 132 15.33 1.90 -2.19
N LYS A 133 15.72 2.16 -3.45
CA LYS A 133 15.19 1.51 -4.66
C LYS A 133 13.68 1.70 -4.92
N PHE A 134 13.00 2.59 -4.18
CA PHE A 134 11.68 3.08 -4.51
C PHE A 134 11.77 4.45 -5.18
N TYR A 135 11.14 4.59 -6.34
CA TYR A 135 11.10 5.84 -7.09
C TYR A 135 9.65 6.21 -7.37
N PRO A 136 9.00 7.02 -6.51
CA PRO A 136 7.64 7.51 -6.73
C PRO A 136 7.54 8.27 -8.05
N VAL A 137 6.58 7.93 -8.89
CA VAL A 137 6.37 8.53 -10.22
C VAL A 137 5.07 9.31 -10.29
N ARG A 138 4.02 8.81 -9.63
CA ARG A 138 2.68 9.41 -9.74
C ARG A 138 1.91 9.24 -8.43
N ILE A 139 1.17 10.27 -8.06
CA ILE A 139 0.23 10.27 -6.93
C ILE A 139 -1.19 10.38 -7.52
N ILE A 140 -2.09 9.51 -7.07
CA ILE A 140 -3.50 9.46 -7.48
C ILE A 140 -4.36 9.50 -6.22
N THR A 141 -5.31 10.42 -6.17
CA THR A 141 -6.18 10.66 -5.00
C THR A 141 -7.67 10.56 -5.32
N ASP A 142 -8.05 10.54 -6.59
CA ASP A 142 -9.42 10.21 -6.98
C ASP A 142 -9.66 8.72 -6.72
N TYR A 143 -10.54 8.40 -5.77
CA TYR A 143 -10.84 7.02 -5.39
C TYR A 143 -11.32 6.17 -6.58
N ARG A 144 -11.99 6.79 -7.56
CA ARG A 144 -12.43 6.11 -8.78
C ARG A 144 -11.25 5.66 -9.62
N ASP A 145 -10.21 6.49 -9.73
CA ASP A 145 -8.98 6.15 -10.43
C ASP A 145 -8.11 5.19 -9.62
N VAL A 146 -8.08 5.33 -8.29
CA VAL A 146 -7.32 4.45 -7.38
C VAL A 146 -7.84 3.01 -7.47
N PHE A 147 -9.16 2.83 -7.52
CA PHE A 147 -9.81 1.51 -7.49
C PHE A 147 -10.54 1.13 -8.79
N ASN A 148 -10.24 1.77 -9.92
CA ASN A 148 -10.97 1.59 -11.19
C ASN A 148 -11.11 0.12 -11.65
N SER A 149 -10.18 -0.76 -11.25
CA SER A 149 -10.19 -2.18 -11.61
C SER A 149 -10.73 -3.11 -10.51
N PHE A 150 -11.27 -2.57 -9.42
CA PHE A 150 -11.70 -3.33 -8.25
C PHE A 150 -13.13 -2.98 -7.88
N ASN A 151 -13.82 -3.96 -7.28
CA ASN A 151 -15.13 -3.69 -6.71
C ASN A 151 -14.94 -3.07 -5.32
N TYR A 152 -15.58 -1.93 -5.08
CA TYR A 152 -15.61 -1.25 -3.80
C TYR A 152 -17.04 -0.75 -3.54
N ARG A 153 -17.49 -0.86 -2.30
CA ARG A 153 -18.84 -0.46 -1.87
C ARG A 153 -18.77 0.73 -0.92
N PHE A 154 -18.20 1.85 -1.37
CA PHE A 154 -18.22 3.09 -0.59
C PHE A 154 -18.71 4.24 -1.44
N ASP A 155 -19.61 5.04 -0.87
CA ASP A 155 -20.14 6.25 -1.47
C ASP A 155 -19.74 7.46 -0.61
N ASN A 156 -19.20 8.50 -1.24
CA ASN A 156 -18.81 9.78 -0.63
C ASN A 156 -18.15 9.70 0.77
N ILE A 157 -16.91 9.20 0.82
CA ILE A 157 -16.21 8.84 2.07
C ILE A 157 -15.51 10.02 2.74
N GLN A 158 -16.14 11.19 2.89
CA GLN A 158 -15.58 12.16 3.84
C GLN A 158 -15.69 11.57 5.25
N PRO A 159 -14.63 11.61 6.09
CA PRO A 159 -13.39 12.40 5.99
C PRO A 159 -12.15 11.57 5.62
N TYR A 160 -12.30 10.52 4.83
CA TYR A 160 -11.22 9.63 4.45
C TYR A 160 -10.43 10.17 3.26
N LEU A 161 -9.11 10.02 3.35
CA LEU A 161 -8.18 10.16 2.23
C LEU A 161 -7.87 8.77 1.67
N ILE A 162 -8.21 8.58 0.40
CA ILE A 162 -7.78 7.44 -0.40
C ILE A 162 -6.68 7.93 -1.33
N LEU A 163 -5.59 7.17 -1.40
CA LEU A 163 -4.38 7.58 -2.10
C LEU A 163 -3.67 6.34 -2.65
N LYS A 164 -3.19 6.45 -3.89
CA LYS A 164 -2.27 5.50 -4.50
C LYS A 164 -1.02 6.23 -4.98
N ILE A 165 0.15 5.73 -4.62
CA ILE A 165 1.43 6.19 -5.16
C ILE A 165 2.01 5.09 -6.04
N GLU A 166 2.10 5.38 -7.33
CA GLU A 166 2.75 4.50 -8.30
C GLU A 166 4.26 4.74 -8.24
N SER A 167 5.02 3.70 -7.96
CA SER A 167 6.49 3.76 -7.87
C SER A 167 7.13 2.78 -8.83
N LYS A 168 8.28 3.16 -9.39
CA LYS A 168 9.21 2.19 -9.97
C LYS A 168 10.04 1.60 -8.85
N VAL A 169 10.19 0.28 -8.86
CA VAL A 169 10.98 -0.44 -7.87
C VAL A 169 12.02 -1.28 -8.58
N VAL A 170 13.28 -1.08 -8.20
CA VAL A 170 14.40 -1.89 -8.66
C VAL A 170 14.73 -2.91 -7.57
N PHE A 171 14.98 -4.17 -7.92
CA PHE A 171 15.34 -5.20 -6.95
C PHE A 171 16.30 -6.22 -7.55
N ASP A 172 17.08 -6.88 -6.70
CA ASP A 172 17.90 -8.03 -7.11
C ASP A 172 17.19 -9.33 -6.72
N THR A 173 17.25 -10.37 -7.55
CA THR A 173 16.52 -11.63 -7.27
C THR A 173 16.97 -12.34 -6.00
N ASN A 174 18.24 -12.16 -5.63
CA ASN A 174 18.84 -12.73 -4.42
C ASN A 174 18.78 -11.79 -3.22
N GLN A 175 18.08 -10.66 -3.31
CA GLN A 175 17.96 -9.72 -2.20
C GLN A 175 17.13 -10.35 -1.09
N GLN A 176 17.62 -10.29 0.15
CA GLN A 176 16.98 -10.84 1.34
C GLN A 176 17.09 -9.85 2.49
N VAL A 177 16.10 -9.86 3.38
CA VAL A 177 16.15 -9.14 4.66
C VAL A 177 15.88 -10.17 5.75
N CYS A 178 16.79 -10.25 6.72
CA CYS A 178 16.64 -11.09 7.92
C CYS A 178 15.66 -10.45 8.92
#